data_AF-A0A1B7TCB6-F1
#
_entry.id   AF-A0A1B7TCB6-F1
#
_cell.length_a   1.000
_cell.length_b   1.000
_cell.length_c   1.000
_cell.angle_alpha   90.00
_cell.angle_beta   90.00
_cell.angle_gamma   90.00
#
_symmetry.space_group_name_H-M   'P 1'
#
loop_
_entity.id
_entity.type
_entity.pdbx_description
1 polymer ?
#
loop_
_entity_poly.entity_id
_entity_poly.type
_entity_poly.pdbx_seq_one_letter_code
_entity_poly.pdbx_strand_id
1 'polypeptide(L)'
;MLKIWAVATAMDILRNIKKKRNLKLLITKLEHRSQLILKNKEQNATVDQVKSLHTLKKQVDQLQFSYRQTTWDFYESILTFFASILRVFEIKQKLVDFIERILQVIGIARIGYDLVNFGSTISGLVDITQNSNINRRRRKGL
;
A
#
# COMPACT_ATOMS: atom_id res chain seq x y z
N MET A 1 -5.91 2.04 -33.40
CA MET A 1 -6.11 1.62 -31.98
C MET A 1 -4.85 1.71 -31.13
N LEU A 2 -3.71 1.19 -31.58
CA LEU A 2 -2.45 1.14 -30.80
C LEU A 2 -1.94 2.49 -30.25
N LYS A 3 -2.10 3.59 -31.00
CA LYS A 3 -1.72 4.94 -30.56
C LYS A 3 -2.56 5.45 -29.37
N ILE A 4 -3.87 5.15 -29.34
CA ILE A 4 -4.78 5.55 -28.26
C ILE A 4 -4.43 4.77 -26.98
N TRP A 5 -4.11 3.50 -27.12
CA TRP A 5 -3.70 2.64 -26.02
C TRP A 5 -2.36 3.09 -25.40
N ALA A 6 -1.35 3.40 -26.22
CA ALA A 6 -0.07 3.93 -25.74
C ALA A 6 -0.21 5.26 -24.98
N VAL A 7 -1.10 6.14 -25.44
CA VAL A 7 -1.42 7.42 -24.76
C VAL A 7 -2.14 7.16 -23.43
N ALA A 8 -3.06 6.20 -23.37
CA ALA A 8 -3.71 5.80 -22.12
C ALA A 8 -2.69 5.26 -21.10
N THR A 9 -1.81 4.35 -21.50
CA THR A 9 -0.76 3.81 -20.62
C THR A 9 0.22 4.89 -20.17
N ALA A 10 0.58 5.84 -21.04
CA ALA A 10 1.41 6.98 -20.67
C ALA A 10 0.72 7.90 -19.65
N MET A 11 -0.59 8.15 -19.81
CA MET A 11 -1.38 8.89 -18.82
C MET A 11 -1.48 8.15 -17.48
N ASP A 12 -1.63 6.83 -17.49
CA ASP A 12 -1.64 6.01 -16.26
C ASP A 12 -0.29 6.04 -15.54
N ILE A 13 0.83 5.98 -16.27
CA ILE A 13 2.17 6.15 -15.72
C ILE A 13 2.30 7.53 -15.04
N LEU A 14 1.89 8.61 -15.72
CA LEU A 14 1.93 9.98 -15.17
C LEU A 14 1.04 10.11 -13.93
N ARG A 15 -0.16 9.51 -13.94
CA ARG A 15 -1.09 9.50 -12.82
C ARG A 15 -0.49 8.77 -11.61
N ASN A 16 0.14 7.62 -11.84
CA ASN A 16 0.80 6.84 -10.80
C ASN A 16 2.02 7.57 -10.20
N ILE A 17 2.81 8.28 -11.00
CA ILE A 17 3.90 9.14 -10.50
C ILE A 17 3.36 10.22 -9.56
N LYS A 18 2.31 10.93 -9.99
CA LYS A 18 1.70 12.00 -9.18
C LYS A 18 1.13 11.46 -7.87
N LYS A 19 0.43 10.32 -7.93
CA LYS A 19 -0.13 9.63 -6.76
C LYS A 19 0.97 9.18 -5.80
N LYS A 20 2.04 8.57 -6.31
CA LYS A 20 3.21 8.13 -5.52
C LYS A 20 3.89 9.31 -4.82
N ARG A 21 4.09 10.44 -5.52
CA ARG A 21 4.65 11.67 -4.93
C ARG A 21 3.78 12.22 -3.80
N ASN A 22 2.47 12.29 -4.02
CA ASN A 22 1.53 12.78 -3.00
C ASN A 22 1.50 11.87 -1.76
N LEU A 23 1.49 10.55 -1.96
CA LEU A 23 1.55 9.57 -0.87
C LEU A 23 2.84 9.72 -0.07
N LYS A 24 3.99 9.88 -0.74
CA LYS A 24 5.27 10.11 -0.06
C LYS A 24 5.23 11.38 0.80
N LEU A 25 4.71 12.49 0.26
CA LEU A 25 4.57 13.74 1.01
C LEU A 25 3.65 13.59 2.23
N LEU A 26 2.55 12.84 2.13
CA LEU A 26 1.66 12.57 3.24
C LEU A 26 2.34 11.73 4.33
N ILE A 27 3.06 10.67 3.94
CA ILE A 27 3.83 9.83 4.88
C ILE A 27 4.85 10.69 5.64
N THR A 28 5.67 11.47 4.94
CA THR A 28 6.67 12.34 5.59
C THR A 28 6.03 13.37 6.51
N LYS A 29 4.87 13.95 6.15
CA LYS A 29 4.14 14.88 7.03
C LYS A 29 3.63 14.19 8.30
N LEU A 30 3.15 12.96 8.20
CA LEU A 30 2.66 12.20 9.36
C LEU A 30 3.81 11.72 10.26
N GLU A 31 4.93 11.32 9.69
CA GLU A 31 6.16 11.01 10.43
C GLU A 31 6.67 12.22 11.21
N HIS A 32 6.70 13.40 10.57
CA HIS A 32 7.07 14.64 11.26
C HIS A 32 6.10 14.99 12.40
N ARG A 33 4.78 14.80 12.20
CA ARG A 33 3.79 14.98 13.26
C ARG A 33 3.97 13.98 14.40
N SER A 34 4.30 12.72 14.11
CA SER A 34 4.55 11.71 15.15
C SER A 34 5.78 12.07 15.99
N GLN A 35 6.85 12.56 15.35
CA GLN A 35 8.07 13.02 16.02
C GLN A 35 7.81 14.23 16.94
N LEU A 36 7.00 15.20 16.49
CA LEU A 36 6.59 16.33 17.33
C LEU A 36 5.81 15.88 18.57
N ILE A 37 4.90 14.92 18.41
CA ILE A 37 4.12 14.37 19.53
C ILE A 37 5.03 13.59 20.49
N LEU A 38 6.01 12.83 19.97
CA LEU A 38 7.01 12.11 20.77
C LEU A 38 7.94 13.05 21.53
N LYS A 39 8.35 14.17 20.93
CA LYS A 39 9.18 15.19 21.57
C LYS A 39 8.43 15.94 22.68
N ASN A 40 7.12 16.15 22.51
CA ASN A 40 6.26 16.76 23.53
C ASN A 40 5.84 15.77 24.65
N LYS A 41 6.20 14.49 24.55
CA LYS A 41 5.80 13.42 25.48
C LYS A 41 6.72 13.24 26.70
N GLU A 42 7.81 13.99 26.80
CA GLU A 42 8.65 14.00 28.01
C GLU A 42 7.91 14.59 29.24
N GLN A 43 6.70 15.14 29.07
CA GLN A 43 5.83 15.56 30.16
C GLN A 43 4.43 14.93 30.00
N ASN A 44 4.15 13.88 30.77
CA ASN A 44 2.82 13.34 31.06
C ASN A 44 1.95 12.92 29.85
N ALA A 45 2.24 11.74 29.28
CA ALA A 45 1.38 11.12 28.28
C ALA A 45 0.01 10.71 28.87
N THR A 46 -1.05 11.44 28.51
CA THR A 46 -2.45 11.09 28.85
C THR A 46 -3.00 9.97 27.96
N VAL A 47 -3.99 9.22 28.44
CA VAL A 47 -4.62 8.09 27.72
C VAL A 47 -5.13 8.47 26.32
N ASP A 48 -5.60 9.70 26.14
CA ASP A 48 -6.08 10.19 24.84
C ASP A 48 -4.94 10.45 23.84
N GLN A 49 -3.73 10.77 24.31
CA GLN A 49 -2.54 10.89 23.46
C GLN A 49 -2.02 9.52 22.99
N VAL A 50 -2.26 8.45 23.76
CA VAL A 50 -1.94 7.07 23.33
C VAL A 50 -2.91 6.61 22.24
N LYS A 51 -4.20 6.91 22.37
CA LYS A 51 -5.21 6.63 21.33
C LYS A 51 -4.93 7.40 20.04
N SER A 52 -4.53 8.67 20.13
CA SER A 52 -4.20 9.47 18.94
C SER A 52 -2.96 8.95 18.22
N LEU A 53 -1.93 8.51 18.94
CA LEU A 53 -0.75 7.85 18.36
C LEU A 53 -1.07 6.51 17.70
N HIS A 54 -1.92 5.69 18.33
CA HIS A 54 -2.34 4.43 17.73
C HIS A 54 -3.17 4.64 16.45
N THR A 55 -4.00 5.68 16.42
CA THR A 55 -4.77 6.07 15.23
C THR A 55 -3.85 6.59 14.12
N LEU A 56 -2.85 7.42 14.49
CA LEU A 56 -1.83 7.91 13.57
C LEU A 56 -1.01 6.77 12.97
N LYS A 57 -0.61 5.78 13.79
CA LYS A 57 0.11 4.59 13.33
C LYS A 57 -0.71 3.82 12.29
N LYS A 58 -1.98 3.55 12.57
CA LYS A 58 -2.88 2.90 11.59
C LYS A 58 -2.99 3.68 10.27
N GLN A 59 -3.08 5.01 10.34
CA GLN A 59 -3.12 5.85 9.13
C GLN A 59 -1.81 5.78 8.33
N VAL A 60 -0.66 5.79 9.02
CA VAL A 60 0.65 5.62 8.38
C VAL A 60 0.76 4.25 7.74
N ASP A 61 0.37 3.18 8.43
CA ASP A 61 0.40 1.82 7.91
C ASP A 61 -0.48 1.67 6.65
N GLN A 62 -1.68 2.25 6.65
CA GLN A 62 -2.58 2.28 5.49
C GLN A 62 -2.01 3.09 4.31
N LEU A 63 -1.35 4.21 4.58
CA LEU A 63 -0.69 5.01 3.56
C LEU A 63 0.53 4.30 2.97
N GLN A 64 1.31 3.62 3.80
CA GLN A 64 2.43 2.79 3.36
C GLN A 64 1.93 1.62 2.49
N PHE A 65 0.82 0.99 2.87
CA PHE A 65 0.17 -0.03 2.05
C PHE A 65 -0.26 0.53 0.70
N SER A 66 -0.95 1.67 0.69
CA SER A 66 -1.39 2.37 -0.53
C SER A 66 -0.21 2.79 -1.42
N TYR A 67 0.91 3.18 -0.83
CA TYR A 67 2.14 3.53 -1.53
C TYR A 67 2.78 2.32 -2.22
N ARG A 68 2.81 1.16 -1.55
CA ARG A 68 3.30 -0.09 -2.15
C ARG A 68 2.40 -0.58 -3.27
N GLN A 69 1.08 -0.57 -3.07
CA GLN A 69 0.09 -0.86 -4.13
C GLN A 69 0.30 0.03 -5.36
N THR A 70 0.41 1.36 -5.16
CA THR A 70 0.69 2.31 -6.25
C THR A 70 2.05 2.06 -6.93
N THR A 71 3.03 1.52 -6.19
CA THR A 71 4.34 1.15 -6.75
C THR A 71 4.24 -0.09 -7.64
N TRP A 72 3.46 -1.09 -7.24
CA TRP A 72 3.17 -2.25 -8.09
C TRP A 72 2.45 -1.84 -9.37
N ASP A 73 1.38 -1.03 -9.25
CA ASP A 73 0.63 -0.52 -10.41
C ASP A 73 1.54 0.24 -11.38
N PHE A 74 2.51 1.00 -10.85
CA PHE A 74 3.48 1.73 -11.67
C PHE A 74 4.41 0.80 -12.46
N TYR A 75 4.97 -0.23 -11.83
CA TYR A 75 5.82 -1.21 -12.50
C TYR A 75 5.05 -2.00 -13.56
N GLU A 76 3.83 -2.42 -13.24
CA GLU A 76 2.93 -3.11 -14.17
C GLU A 76 2.62 -2.23 -15.39
N SER A 77 2.29 -0.95 -15.17
CA SER A 77 2.01 0.00 -16.26
C SER A 77 3.22 0.20 -17.17
N ILE A 78 4.43 0.31 -16.60
CA ILE A 78 5.67 0.48 -17.37
C ILE A 78 5.98 -0.77 -18.20
N LEU A 79 5.93 -1.95 -17.58
CA LEU A 79 6.23 -3.20 -18.28
C LEU A 79 5.23 -3.48 -19.39
N THR A 80 3.95 -3.20 -19.16
CA THR A 80 2.89 -3.31 -20.15
C THR A 80 3.10 -2.33 -21.31
N PHE A 81 3.53 -1.10 -21.03
CA PHE A 81 3.93 -0.14 -22.06
C PHE A 81 5.09 -0.65 -22.92
N PHE A 82 6.15 -1.15 -22.29
CA PHE A 82 7.31 -1.71 -23.00
C PHE A 82 6.96 -2.95 -23.83
N ALA A 83 6.16 -3.87 -23.28
CA ALA A 83 5.69 -5.06 -24.01
C ALA A 83 4.93 -4.65 -25.28
N SER A 84 4.06 -3.66 -25.19
CA SER A 84 3.30 -3.18 -26.33
C SER A 84 4.15 -2.45 -27.36
N ILE A 85 5.13 -1.64 -26.95
CA ILE A 85 6.11 -1.06 -27.88
C ILE A 85 6.83 -2.20 -28.63
N LEU A 86 7.35 -3.19 -27.91
CA LEU A 86 8.09 -4.29 -28.53
C LEU A 86 7.23 -5.10 -29.50
N ARG A 87 5.95 -5.35 -29.18
CA ARG A 87 4.99 -5.97 -30.10
C ARG A 87 4.74 -5.13 -31.35
N VAL A 88 4.62 -3.80 -31.22
CA VAL A 88 4.40 -2.88 -32.36
C VAL A 88 5.57 -2.90 -33.34
N PHE A 89 6.78 -2.92 -32.81
CA PHE A 89 7.99 -2.88 -33.64
C PHE A 89 8.43 -4.28 -34.10
N GLU A 90 7.67 -5.35 -33.78
CA GLU A 90 8.03 -6.75 -34.04
C GLU A 90 9.44 -7.11 -33.54
N ILE A 91 9.94 -6.40 -32.53
CA ILE A 91 11.30 -6.58 -32.03
C ILE A 91 11.30 -7.78 -31.08
N LYS A 92 11.91 -8.88 -31.52
CA LYS A 92 12.29 -10.07 -30.74
C LYS A 92 11.15 -10.57 -29.83
N GLN A 93 10.31 -11.46 -30.37
CA GLN A 93 9.24 -12.16 -29.62
C GLN A 93 9.71 -12.71 -28.24
N LYS A 94 10.93 -13.26 -28.17
CA LYS A 94 11.53 -13.74 -26.91
C LYS A 94 11.58 -12.68 -25.80
N LEU A 95 11.75 -11.41 -26.15
CA LEU A 95 11.80 -10.31 -25.19
C LEU A 95 10.38 -9.93 -24.71
N VAL A 96 9.38 -10.00 -25.59
CA VAL A 96 7.95 -9.82 -25.23
C VAL A 96 7.54 -10.93 -24.26
N ASP A 97 7.81 -12.19 -24.58
CA ASP A 97 7.50 -13.34 -23.74
C ASP A 97 8.20 -13.24 -22.37
N PHE A 98 9.43 -12.72 -22.34
CA PHE A 98 10.16 -12.48 -21.09
C PHE A 98 9.48 -11.40 -20.22
N ILE A 99 9.05 -10.29 -20.81
CA ILE A 99 8.32 -9.23 -20.08
C ILE A 99 6.97 -9.75 -19.56
N GLU A 100 6.27 -10.57 -20.34
CA GLU A 100 5.02 -11.21 -19.89
C GLU A 100 5.24 -12.13 -18.70
N ARG A 101 6.33 -12.91 -18.70
CA ARG A 101 6.70 -13.72 -17.52
C ARG A 101 6.98 -12.85 -16.30
N ILE A 102 7.65 -11.71 -16.47
CA ILE A 102 7.87 -10.77 -15.36
C ILE A 102 6.53 -10.23 -14.83
N LEU A 103 5.60 -9.85 -15.72
CA LEU A 103 4.27 -9.40 -15.33
C LEU A 103 3.51 -10.46 -14.52
N GLN A 104 3.59 -11.73 -14.94
CA GLN A 104 2.98 -12.85 -14.21
C GLN A 104 3.60 -13.02 -12.80
N VAL A 105 4.93 -12.97 -12.69
CA VAL A 105 5.63 -13.07 -11.40
C VAL A 105 5.24 -11.91 -10.48
N ILE A 106 5.15 -10.69 -11.00
CA ILE A 106 4.68 -9.52 -10.25
C ILE A 106 3.24 -9.71 -9.78
N GLY A 107 2.35 -10.22 -10.63
CA GLY A 107 0.97 -10.52 -10.27
C GLY A 107 0.87 -11.55 -9.13
N ILE A 108 1.64 -12.64 -9.21
CA ILE A 108 1.70 -13.66 -8.15
C ILE A 108 2.25 -13.07 -6.85
N ALA A 109 3.32 -12.29 -6.92
CA ALA A 109 3.91 -11.63 -5.75
C ALA A 109 2.93 -10.65 -5.08
N ARG A 110 2.15 -9.92 -5.88
CA ARG A 110 1.10 -9.02 -5.40
C ARG A 110 0.00 -9.78 -4.66
N ILE A 111 -0.50 -10.87 -5.23
CA ILE A 111 -1.52 -11.73 -4.58
C ILE A 111 -0.99 -12.30 -3.27
N GLY A 112 0.25 -12.80 -3.24
CA GLY A 112 0.88 -13.31 -2.03
C GLY A 112 1.03 -12.23 -0.95
N TYR A 113 1.44 -11.02 -1.33
CA TYR A 113 1.54 -9.89 -0.41
C TYR A 113 0.17 -9.48 0.14
N ASP A 114 -0.86 -9.41 -0.70
CA ASP A 114 -2.21 -9.05 -0.28
C ASP A 114 -2.80 -10.10 0.68
N LEU A 115 -2.56 -11.40 0.44
CA LEU A 115 -2.97 -12.49 1.33
C LEU A 115 -2.33 -12.40 2.72
N VAL A 116 -1.02 -12.13 2.80
CA VAL A 116 -0.31 -11.97 4.09
C VAL A 116 -0.87 -10.78 4.88
N ASN A 117 -1.10 -9.64 4.21
CA ASN A 117 -1.65 -8.46 4.88
C ASN A 117 -3.12 -8.66 5.28
N PHE A 118 -3.91 -9.37 4.48
CA PHE A 118 -5.28 -9.73 4.84
C PHE A 118 -5.30 -10.63 6.09
N GLY A 119 -4.41 -11.62 6.15
CA GLY A 119 -4.23 -12.50 7.32
C GLY A 119 -3.90 -11.71 8.59
N SER A 120 -2.97 -10.74 8.51
CA SER A 120 -2.66 -9.88 9.67
C SER A 120 -3.83 -9.00 10.11
N THR A 121 -4.69 -8.60 9.18
CA THR A 121 -5.87 -7.76 9.48
C THR A 121 -6.97 -8.58 10.17
N ILE A 122 -7.17 -9.83 9.76
CA ILE A 122 -8.11 -10.76 10.39
C ILE A 122 -7.65 -11.13 11.80
N SER A 123 -6.36 -11.47 11.98
CA SER A 123 -5.82 -11.79 13.31
C SER A 123 -6.05 -10.64 14.29
N GLY A 124 -5.80 -9.40 13.87
CA GLY A 124 -6.05 -8.22 14.70
C GLY A 124 -7.52 -8.01 15.05
N LEU A 125 -8.46 -8.37 14.17
CA LEU A 125 -9.90 -8.30 14.45
C LEU A 125 -10.33 -9.39 15.46
N VAL A 126 -9.77 -10.60 15.36
CA VAL A 126 -10.05 -11.70 16.29
C VAL A 126 -9.57 -11.34 17.69
N ASP A 127 -8.36 -10.79 17.83
CA ASP A 127 -7.81 -10.38 19.12
C ASP A 127 -8.64 -9.27 19.79
N ILE A 128 -9.08 -8.27 19.02
CA ILE A 128 -9.96 -7.21 19.53
C ILE A 128 -11.30 -7.78 19.99
N THR A 129 -11.87 -8.72 19.22
CA THR A 129 -13.16 -9.33 19.52
C THR A 129 -13.09 -10.18 20.79
N GLN A 130 -12.04 -10.98 20.95
CA GLN A 130 -11.81 -11.76 22.17
C GLN A 130 -11.63 -10.86 23.40
N ASN A 131 -10.84 -9.79 23.28
CA ASN A 131 -10.59 -8.87 24.39
C ASN A 131 -11.85 -8.08 24.79
N SER A 132 -12.71 -7.76 23.82
CA SER A 132 -14.02 -7.14 24.08
C SER A 132 -14.99 -8.07 24.83
N ASN A 133 -14.95 -9.37 24.52
CA ASN A 133 -15.77 -10.39 25.18
C ASN A 133 -15.30 -10.68 26.60
N ILE A 134 -13.98 -10.69 26.84
CA ILE A 134 -13.41 -10.83 28.19
C ILE A 134 -13.81 -9.64 29.08
N ASN A 135 -13.73 -8.41 28.56
CA ASN A 135 -14.17 -7.23 29.30
C ASN A 135 -15.69 -7.18 29.54
N ARG A 136 -16.50 -7.71 28.61
CA ARG A 136 -17.94 -7.88 28.84
C ARG A 136 -18.25 -8.91 29.93
N ARG A 137 -17.48 -9.99 30.04
CA ARG A 137 -17.64 -10.99 31.10
C ARG A 137 -17.26 -10.42 32.47
N ARG A 138 -16.14 -9.70 32.57
CA ARG A 138 -15.73 -9.01 33.81
C ARG A 138 -16.73 -7.97 34.30
N ARG A 139 -17.41 -7.25 33.40
CA ARG A 139 -18.47 -6.28 33.76
C ARG A 139 -19.78 -6.93 34.19
N LYS A 140 -19.97 -8.23 33.94
CA LYS A 140 -21.19 -8.97 34.31
C LYS A 140 -21.04 -9.77 35.61
N GLY A 141 -19.92 -9.64 36.34
CA GLY A 141 -19.77 -10.24 37.67
C GLY A 141 -19.87 -11.77 37.66
N LEU A 142 -19.14 -12.42 36.74
CA LEU A 142 -18.81 -13.85 36.80
C LEU A 142 -17.32 -13.99 37.05
#